data_AF-A0A2L2XG12-F1
#
_entry.id   AF-A0A2L2XG12-F1
#
_cell.length_a   1.000
_cell.length_b   1.000
_cell.length_c   1.000
_cell.angle_alpha   90.00
_cell.angle_beta   90.00
_cell.angle_gamma   90.00
#
_symmetry.space_group_name_H-M   'P 1'
#
loop_
_entity.id
_entity.type
_entity.pdbx_description
1 polymer ?
#
loop_
_entity_poly.entity_id
_entity_poly.type
_entity_poly.pdbx_seq_one_letter_code
_entity_poly.pdbx_strand_id
1 'polypeptide(L)'
;MLDFSYILFDVVRYEEEDLYRAANVVSSVFYLDQTVDPRELVGRIRKLADVLKGMDPEEFRQVMVWLRNVIKRKLPGLLQEEVDRALEETEPREVDKMITNIERTLDEMQRAAEARGMEKGIREGQSKGKIEGKIEGKIEGKVETARAALREGLDVDVICKITGLSMDIVLELKRELEN
;
A
#
# COMPACT_ATOMS: atom_id res chain seq x y z
N MET A 1 -1.49 -20.12 -5.64
CA MET A 1 -2.25 -20.60 -6.80
C MET A 1 -2.12 -19.52 -7.86
N LEU A 2 -1.52 -19.82 -9.02
CA LEU A 2 -1.39 -18.86 -10.12
C LEU A 2 -2.69 -18.87 -10.93
N ASP A 3 -3.43 -17.77 -10.92
CA ASP A 3 -4.60 -17.58 -11.78
C ASP A 3 -4.13 -17.16 -13.18
N PHE A 4 -4.30 -18.03 -14.16
CA PHE A 4 -4.07 -17.70 -15.56
C PHE A 4 -5.40 -17.46 -16.27
N SER A 5 -5.50 -16.36 -17.02
CA SER A 5 -6.60 -16.10 -17.95
C SER A 5 -6.15 -16.45 -19.37
N TYR A 6 -6.86 -17.38 -20.02
CA TYR A 6 -6.61 -17.75 -21.41
C TYR A 6 -7.37 -16.82 -22.36
N ILE A 7 -6.72 -16.40 -23.44
CA ILE A 7 -7.34 -15.71 -24.58
C ILE A 7 -7.24 -16.65 -25.78
N LEU A 8 -8.38 -17.00 -26.37
CA LEU A 8 -8.45 -17.76 -27.63
C LEU A 8 -8.41 -16.77 -28.81
N PHE A 9 -7.43 -16.95 -29.68
CA PHE A 9 -7.24 -16.15 -30.89
C PHE A 9 -7.59 -16.98 -32.12
N ASP A 10 -8.54 -16.53 -32.94
CA ASP A 10 -8.91 -17.19 -34.20
C ASP A 10 -7.96 -16.72 -35.31
N VAL A 11 -6.93 -17.52 -35.57
CA VAL A 11 -5.81 -17.23 -36.48
C VAL A 11 -6.22 -17.22 -37.96
N VAL A 12 -7.40 -17.76 -38.30
CA VAL A 12 -7.82 -17.96 -39.70
C VAL A 12 -8.33 -16.68 -40.38
N ARG A 13 -8.60 -15.61 -39.60
CA ARG A 13 -9.25 -14.37 -40.10
C ARG A 13 -8.29 -13.19 -40.31
N TYR A 14 -6.99 -13.39 -40.13
CA TYR A 14 -6.01 -12.32 -40.05
C TYR A 14 -4.89 -12.51 -41.07
N GLU A 15 -4.45 -11.41 -41.68
CA GLU A 15 -3.27 -11.40 -42.54
C GLU A 15 -1.99 -11.51 -41.69
N GLU A 16 -0.87 -11.90 -42.31
CA GLU A 16 0.39 -12.17 -41.58
C GLU A 16 0.87 -10.96 -40.76
N GLU A 17 0.70 -9.74 -41.29
CA GLU A 17 1.01 -8.50 -40.56
C GLU A 17 0.11 -8.30 -39.33
N ASP A 18 -1.18 -8.64 -39.41
CA ASP A 18 -2.12 -8.53 -38.29
C ASP A 18 -1.76 -9.51 -37.17
N LEU A 19 -1.28 -10.71 -37.53
CA LEU A 19 -0.78 -11.71 -36.60
C LEU A 19 0.49 -11.25 -35.90
N TYR A 20 1.42 -10.59 -36.61
CA TYR A 20 2.62 -9.99 -36.00
C TYR A 20 2.26 -8.82 -35.08
N ARG A 21 1.31 -7.95 -35.45
CA ARG A 21 0.84 -6.85 -34.60
C ARG A 21 0.13 -7.37 -33.35
N ALA A 22 -0.74 -8.37 -33.49
CA ALA A 22 -1.39 -9.04 -32.36
C ALA A 22 -0.38 -9.71 -31.43
N ALA A 23 0.61 -10.42 -31.98
CA ALA A 23 1.69 -11.03 -31.20
C ALA A 23 2.52 -9.98 -30.43
N ASN A 24 2.77 -8.81 -31.02
CA ASN A 24 3.47 -7.71 -30.36
C ASN A 24 2.65 -7.08 -29.21
N VAL A 25 1.34 -6.89 -29.41
CA VAL A 25 0.43 -6.36 -28.37
C VAL A 25 0.28 -7.35 -27.22
N VAL A 26 0.10 -8.64 -27.51
CA VAL A 26 0.05 -9.71 -26.51
C VAL A 26 1.38 -9.79 -25.76
N SER A 27 2.52 -9.81 -26.46
CA SER A 27 3.85 -9.81 -25.84
C SER A 27 4.08 -8.60 -24.94
N SER A 28 3.58 -7.43 -25.33
CA SER A 28 3.73 -6.21 -24.54
C SER A 28 2.84 -6.20 -23.29
N VAL A 29 1.65 -6.80 -23.34
CA VAL A 29 0.80 -6.95 -22.15
C VAL A 29 1.32 -8.02 -21.22
N PHE A 30 1.90 -9.11 -21.72
CA PHE A 30 2.66 -10.07 -20.90
C PHE A 30 3.90 -9.41 -20.28
N TYR A 31 4.57 -8.52 -21.01
CA TYR A 31 5.70 -7.75 -20.50
C TYR A 31 5.28 -6.74 -19.41
N LEU A 32 4.04 -6.25 -19.40
CA LEU A 32 3.49 -5.44 -18.31
C LEU A 32 2.96 -6.28 -17.12
N ASP A 33 2.63 -7.55 -17.33
CA ASP A 33 2.06 -8.45 -16.31
C ASP A 33 3.10 -9.07 -15.36
N GLN A 34 4.39 -8.91 -15.67
CA GLN A 34 5.45 -9.32 -14.75
C GLN A 34 5.51 -8.35 -13.56
N THR A 35 5.76 -8.88 -12.35
CA THR A 35 6.00 -8.05 -11.16
C THR A 35 7.28 -7.26 -11.36
N VAL A 36 7.14 -5.96 -11.56
CA VAL A 36 8.20 -5.09 -12.06
C VAL A 36 8.27 -3.84 -11.19
N ASP A 37 9.49 -3.42 -10.86
CA ASP A 37 9.79 -2.15 -10.20
C ASP A 37 9.05 -0.98 -10.91
N PRO A 38 8.38 -0.07 -10.19
CA PRO A 38 7.72 1.10 -10.79
C PRO A 38 8.60 1.90 -11.76
N ARG A 39 9.93 1.90 -11.58
CA ARG A 39 10.90 2.57 -12.46
C ARG A 39 11.11 1.83 -13.77
N GLU A 40 11.07 0.50 -13.74
CA GLU A 40 11.12 -0.32 -14.95
C GLU A 40 9.83 -0.18 -15.75
N LEU A 41 8.68 -0.09 -15.08
CA LEU A 41 7.36 0.07 -15.71
C LEU A 41 7.31 1.28 -16.67
N VAL A 42 7.87 2.42 -16.27
CA VAL A 42 7.98 3.62 -17.14
C VAL A 42 8.78 3.30 -18.42
N GLY A 43 9.89 2.59 -18.30
CA GLY A 43 10.68 2.15 -19.46
C GLY A 43 9.91 1.20 -20.38
N ARG A 44 9.05 0.33 -19.83
CA ARG A 44 8.18 -0.56 -20.60
C ARG A 44 7.09 0.22 -21.35
N ILE A 45 6.47 1.19 -20.69
CA ILE A 45 5.46 2.08 -21.26
C ILE A 45 6.04 2.90 -22.42
N ARG A 46 7.28 3.39 -22.29
CA ARG A 46 7.95 4.14 -23.38
C ARG A 46 8.20 3.29 -24.63
N LYS A 47 8.63 2.03 -24.47
CA LYS A 47 8.79 1.12 -25.63
C LYS A 47 7.46 0.84 -26.32
N LEU A 48 6.40 0.65 -25.53
CA LEU A 48 5.04 0.49 -26.04
C LEU A 48 4.57 1.73 -26.81
N ALA A 49 4.87 2.91 -26.30
CA ALA A 49 4.51 4.16 -26.94
C ALA A 49 5.10 4.31 -28.35
N ASP A 50 6.35 3.90 -28.57
CA ASP A 50 6.97 3.97 -29.89
C ASP A 50 6.24 3.10 -30.91
N VAL A 51 5.73 1.94 -30.49
CA VAL A 51 4.89 1.07 -31.32
C VAL A 51 3.53 1.71 -31.60
N LEU A 52 2.90 2.29 -30.57
CA LEU A 52 1.59 2.93 -30.69
C LEU A 52 1.61 4.16 -31.63
N LYS A 53 2.70 4.93 -31.66
CA LYS A 53 2.85 6.10 -32.55
C LYS A 53 2.86 5.74 -34.03
N GLY A 54 3.27 4.51 -34.37
CA GLY A 54 3.37 4.04 -35.75
C GLY A 54 2.07 3.44 -36.30
N MET A 55 1.05 3.27 -35.46
CA MET A 55 -0.25 2.71 -35.85
C MET A 55 -1.08 3.74 -36.62
N ASP A 56 -1.96 3.25 -37.51
CA ASP A 56 -3.02 4.09 -38.03
C ASP A 56 -4.10 4.35 -36.95
N PRO A 57 -4.94 5.38 -37.13
CA PRO A 57 -5.90 5.79 -36.10
C PRO A 57 -6.93 4.73 -35.71
N GLU A 58 -7.31 3.82 -36.60
CA GLU A 58 -8.32 2.79 -36.29
C GLU A 58 -7.74 1.68 -35.44
N GLU A 59 -6.57 1.17 -35.84
CA GLU A 59 -5.83 0.18 -35.04
C GLU A 59 -5.49 0.70 -33.65
N PHE A 60 -5.02 1.96 -33.57
CA PHE A 60 -4.71 2.61 -32.31
C PHE A 60 -5.92 2.64 -31.36
N ARG A 61 -7.10 3.02 -31.87
CA ARG A 61 -8.34 3.06 -31.08
C ARG A 61 -8.69 1.68 -30.52
N GLN A 62 -8.60 0.63 -31.33
CA GLN A 62 -8.91 -0.73 -30.92
C GLN A 62 -7.97 -1.21 -29.81
N VAL A 63 -6.66 -0.97 -29.98
CA VAL A 63 -5.64 -1.32 -28.97
C VAL A 63 -5.85 -0.55 -27.67
N MET A 64 -6.14 0.75 -27.73
CA MET A 64 -6.36 1.59 -26.55
C MET A 64 -7.61 1.20 -25.76
N VAL A 65 -8.72 0.89 -26.45
CA VAL A 65 -9.95 0.39 -25.80
C VAL A 65 -9.67 -0.92 -25.06
N TRP A 66 -8.95 -1.84 -25.71
CA TRP A 66 -8.57 -3.10 -25.08
C TRP A 66 -7.63 -2.89 -23.89
N LEU A 67 -6.56 -2.09 -24.06
CA LEU A 67 -5.57 -1.80 -23.02
C LEU A 67 -6.23 -1.20 -21.77
N ARG A 68 -7.12 -0.21 -21.96
CA ARG A 68 -7.92 0.39 -20.88
C ARG A 68 -8.68 -0.69 -20.10
N ASN A 69 -9.38 -1.57 -20.80
CA ASN A 69 -10.18 -2.63 -20.15
C ASN A 69 -9.31 -3.66 -19.41
N VAL A 70 -8.16 -4.02 -19.96
CA VAL A 70 -7.21 -4.94 -19.31
C VAL A 70 -6.64 -4.33 -18.03
N ILE A 71 -6.17 -3.07 -18.09
CA ILE A 71 -5.59 -2.39 -16.94
C ILE A 71 -6.63 -2.19 -15.83
N LYS A 72 -7.84 -1.73 -16.16
CA LYS A 72 -8.90 -1.49 -15.16
C LYS A 72 -9.25 -2.74 -14.36
N ARG A 73 -9.27 -3.92 -14.99
CA ARG A 73 -9.56 -5.19 -14.31
C ARG A 73 -8.51 -5.57 -13.26
N LYS A 74 -7.28 -5.09 -13.40
CA LYS A 74 -6.17 -5.41 -12.49
C LYS A 74 -6.02 -4.40 -11.35
N LEU A 75 -6.74 -3.28 -11.40
CA LEU A 75 -6.62 -2.19 -10.45
C LEU A 75 -7.78 -2.15 -9.45
N PRO A 76 -7.51 -1.82 -8.18
CA PRO A 76 -8.55 -1.54 -7.19
C PRO A 76 -9.34 -0.29 -7.61
N GLY A 77 -10.63 -0.22 -7.25
CA GLY A 77 -11.59 0.75 -7.80
C GLY A 77 -11.13 2.22 -7.80
N LEU A 78 -10.44 2.66 -6.75
CA LEU A 78 -9.91 4.03 -6.65
C LEU A 78 -8.89 4.37 -7.77
N LEU A 79 -8.22 3.37 -8.32
CA LEU A 79 -7.20 3.53 -9.37
C LEU A 79 -7.76 3.33 -10.78
N GLN A 80 -9.00 2.84 -10.91
CA GLN A 80 -9.64 2.67 -12.21
C GLN A 80 -10.02 4.01 -12.83
N GLU A 81 -10.50 4.96 -12.01
CA GLU A 81 -10.81 6.33 -12.45
C GLU A 81 -9.54 7.08 -12.88
N GLU A 82 -8.44 6.88 -12.17
CA GLU A 82 -7.13 7.48 -12.52
C GLU A 82 -6.66 7.02 -13.90
N VAL A 83 -6.79 5.72 -14.19
CA VAL A 83 -6.47 5.17 -15.51
C VAL A 83 -7.42 5.67 -16.58
N ASP A 84 -8.71 5.84 -16.28
CA ASP A 84 -9.64 6.40 -17.25
C ASP A 84 -9.24 7.81 -17.68
N ARG A 85 -8.85 8.66 -16.71
CA ARG A 85 -8.37 10.02 -16.95
C ARG A 85 -7.03 10.04 -17.68
N ALA A 86 -6.10 9.16 -17.28
CA ALA A 86 -4.76 9.12 -17.87
C ALA A 86 -4.78 8.65 -19.33
N LEU A 87 -5.73 7.80 -19.69
CA LEU A 87 -5.89 7.24 -21.04
C LEU A 87 -7.03 7.92 -21.83
N GLU A 88 -7.59 9.02 -21.35
CA GLU A 88 -8.70 9.71 -22.01
C GLU A 88 -8.26 10.25 -23.38
N GLU A 89 -9.06 9.94 -24.41
CA GLU A 89 -8.98 10.44 -25.79
C GLU A 89 -7.58 10.82 -26.29
N THR A 90 -6.75 9.80 -26.58
CA THR A 90 -5.41 9.99 -27.14
C THR A 90 -5.44 9.67 -28.65
N GLU A 91 -4.79 10.48 -29.48
CA GLU A 91 -4.42 10.09 -30.86
C GLU A 91 -3.00 9.48 -30.88
N PRO A 92 -2.59 8.73 -31.93
CA PRO A 92 -1.22 8.23 -32.05
C PRO A 92 -0.14 9.31 -31.84
N ARG A 93 -0.43 10.56 -32.23
CA ARG A 93 0.47 11.71 -32.09
C ARG A 93 0.59 12.25 -30.66
N GLU A 94 -0.38 11.93 -29.80
CA GLU A 94 -0.46 12.43 -28.42
C GLU A 94 0.06 11.42 -27.39
N VAL A 95 0.60 10.28 -27.84
CA VAL A 95 1.11 9.22 -26.97
C VAL A 95 2.18 9.74 -25.99
N ASP A 96 3.03 10.69 -26.39
CA ASP A 96 4.04 11.28 -25.48
C ASP A 96 3.40 12.07 -24.32
N LYS A 97 2.28 12.75 -24.59
CA LYS A 97 1.49 13.46 -23.58
C LYS A 97 0.81 12.47 -22.63
N MET A 98 0.30 11.36 -23.17
CA MET A 98 -0.23 10.26 -22.37
C MET A 98 0.82 9.65 -21.45
N ILE A 99 2.04 9.38 -21.94
CA ILE A 99 3.14 8.88 -21.08
C ILE A 99 3.44 9.87 -19.96
N THR A 100 3.56 11.17 -20.28
CA THR A 100 3.85 12.21 -19.30
C THR A 100 2.75 12.27 -18.22
N ASN A 101 1.49 12.11 -18.61
CA ASN A 101 0.37 12.05 -17.68
C ASN A 101 0.43 10.79 -16.79
N ILE A 102 0.72 9.63 -17.36
CA ILE A 102 0.87 8.38 -16.59
C ILE A 102 2.02 8.50 -15.59
N GLU A 103 3.18 9.02 -16.01
CA GLU A 103 4.34 9.24 -15.13
C GLU A 103 3.97 10.15 -13.96
N ARG A 104 3.27 11.27 -14.22
CA ARG A 104 2.78 12.18 -13.18
C ARG A 104 1.81 11.50 -12.23
N THR A 105 0.82 10.76 -12.75
CA THR A 105 -0.16 10.06 -11.93
C THR A 105 0.51 8.99 -11.04
N LEU A 106 1.49 8.25 -11.57
CA LEU A 106 2.23 7.26 -10.79
C LEU A 106 3.01 7.90 -9.64
N ASP A 107 3.67 9.04 -9.88
CA ASP A 107 4.38 9.80 -8.84
C ASP A 107 3.42 10.35 -7.77
N GLU A 108 2.28 10.92 -8.17
CA GLU A 108 1.23 11.38 -7.26
C GLU A 108 0.68 10.25 -6.39
N MET A 109 0.43 9.08 -6.99
CA MET A 109 -0.03 7.89 -6.27
C MET A 109 1.01 7.39 -5.26
N GLN A 110 2.30 7.37 -5.64
CA GLN A 110 3.36 6.95 -4.74
C GLN A 110 3.45 7.88 -3.52
N ARG A 111 3.47 9.20 -3.75
CA ARG A 111 3.49 10.20 -2.67
C ARG A 111 2.26 10.08 -1.76
N ALA A 112 1.09 9.88 -2.33
CA ALA A 112 -0.14 9.68 -1.56
C ALA A 112 -0.09 8.42 -0.70
N ALA A 113 0.46 7.31 -1.23
CA ALA A 113 0.64 6.07 -0.49
C ALA A 113 1.64 6.24 0.68
N GLU A 114 2.77 6.90 0.44
CA GLU A 114 3.77 7.23 1.47
C GLU A 114 3.17 8.10 2.57
N ALA A 115 2.45 9.17 2.21
CA ALA A 115 1.79 10.06 3.15
C ALA A 115 0.76 9.32 4.02
N ARG A 116 -0.10 8.49 3.41
CA ARG A 116 -1.07 7.65 4.14
C ARG A 116 -0.38 6.66 5.08
N GLY A 117 0.72 6.05 4.62
CA GLY A 117 1.53 5.13 5.41
C GLY A 117 2.11 5.82 6.66
N MET A 118 2.68 7.02 6.47
CA MET A 118 3.23 7.83 7.56
C MET A 118 2.15 8.27 8.55
N GLU A 119 1.02 8.77 8.07
CA GLU A 119 -0.10 9.20 8.90
C GLU A 119 -0.64 8.03 9.75
N LYS A 120 -0.81 6.85 9.14
CA LYS A 120 -1.23 5.64 9.84
C LYS A 120 -0.22 5.24 10.91
N GLY A 121 1.08 5.26 10.58
CA GLY A 121 2.16 4.94 11.51
C GLY A 121 2.19 5.88 12.72
N ILE A 122 2.05 7.19 12.49
CA ILE A 122 2.00 8.19 13.58
C ILE A 122 0.78 7.94 14.48
N ARG A 123 -0.40 7.74 13.88
CA ARG A 123 -1.64 7.50 14.63
C ARG A 123 -1.55 6.24 15.49
N GLU A 124 -1.06 5.14 14.92
CA GLU A 124 -0.87 3.89 15.66
C GLU A 124 0.18 4.05 16.77
N GLY A 125 1.31 4.71 16.49
CA GLY A 125 2.35 4.98 17.48
C GLY A 125 1.86 5.83 18.65
N GLN A 126 1.15 6.92 18.37
CA GLN A 126 0.54 7.78 19.40
C GLN A 126 -0.49 7.01 20.23
N SER A 127 -1.32 6.19 19.59
CA SER A 127 -2.32 5.41 20.31
C SER A 127 -1.70 4.35 21.22
N LYS A 128 -0.67 3.63 20.74
CA LYS A 128 0.05 2.64 21.54
C LYS A 128 0.79 3.29 22.70
N GLY A 129 1.59 4.33 22.43
CA GLY A 129 2.35 5.03 23.47
C GLY A 129 1.46 5.65 24.56
N LYS A 130 0.26 6.16 24.20
CA LYS A 130 -0.70 6.67 25.18
C LYS A 130 -1.28 5.57 26.07
N ILE A 131 -1.51 4.37 25.52
CA ILE A 131 -2.03 3.23 26.30
C ILE A 131 -0.94 2.69 27.23
N GLU A 132 0.25 2.44 26.69
CA GLU A 132 1.40 1.95 27.44
C GLU A 132 1.76 2.90 28.59
N GLY A 133 1.96 4.19 28.30
CA GLY A 133 2.27 5.18 29.34
C GLY A 133 1.18 5.34 30.40
N LYS A 134 -0.10 5.14 30.04
CA LYS A 134 -1.20 5.17 31.03
C LYS A 134 -1.22 3.93 31.91
N ILE A 135 -0.81 2.78 31.40
CA ILE A 135 -0.72 1.53 32.18
C ILE A 135 0.49 1.62 33.10
N GLU A 136 1.66 1.96 32.57
CA GLU A 136 2.90 2.14 33.34
C GLU A 136 2.71 3.15 34.46
N GLY A 137 2.24 4.37 34.15
CA GLY A 137 2.01 5.39 35.18
C GLY A 137 0.99 5.00 36.25
N LYS A 138 0.01 4.15 35.93
CA LYS A 138 -0.91 3.60 36.94
C LYS A 138 -0.24 2.58 37.85
N ILE A 139 0.64 1.73 37.30
CA ILE A 139 1.37 0.73 38.07
C ILE A 139 2.41 1.41 38.95
N GLU A 140 3.20 2.32 38.38
CA GLU A 140 4.19 3.13 39.11
C GLU A 140 3.52 3.91 40.25
N GLY A 141 2.42 4.62 39.99
CA GLY A 141 1.70 5.35 41.03
C GLY A 141 1.17 4.46 42.16
N LYS A 142 0.74 3.23 41.86
CA LYS A 142 0.37 2.24 42.90
C LYS A 142 1.56 1.80 43.73
N VAL A 143 2.70 1.53 43.09
CA VAL A 143 3.95 1.13 43.76
C VAL A 143 4.50 2.26 44.62
N GLU A 144 4.53 3.50 44.12
CA GLU A 144 4.94 4.68 44.88
C GLU A 144 4.05 4.90 46.10
N THR A 145 2.73 4.79 45.92
CA THR A 145 1.77 4.88 47.04
C THR A 145 2.02 3.80 48.08
N ALA A 146 2.27 2.55 47.66
CA ALA A 146 2.59 1.45 48.58
C ALA A 146 3.89 1.70 49.34
N ARG A 147 4.96 2.15 48.66
CA ARG A 147 6.24 2.48 49.29
C ARG A 147 6.09 3.62 50.31
N ALA A 148 5.33 4.66 49.98
CA ALA A 148 5.06 5.76 50.90
C ALA A 148 4.32 5.27 52.15
N ALA A 149 3.26 4.46 51.97
CA ALA A 149 2.49 3.92 53.09
C ALA A 149 3.31 2.97 53.99
N LEU A 150 4.20 2.16 53.40
CA LEU A 150 5.12 1.30 54.16
C LEU A 150 6.08 2.11 55.04
N ARG A 151 6.63 3.22 54.53
CA ARG A 151 7.52 4.12 55.30
C ARG A 151 6.81 4.78 56.48
N GLU A 152 5.53 5.09 56.32
CA GLU A 152 4.67 5.61 57.39
C GLU A 152 4.23 4.51 58.39
N GLY A 153 4.62 3.25 58.17
CA GLY A 153 4.33 2.14 59.07
C GLY A 153 2.90 1.59 58.97
N LEU A 154 2.19 1.84 57.86
CA LEU A 154 0.87 1.24 57.64
C LEU A 154 0.97 -0.28 57.50
N ASP A 155 -0.07 -0.98 57.96
CA ASP A 155 -0.17 -2.43 57.86
C ASP A 155 -0.32 -2.91 56.41
N VAL A 156 0.31 -4.04 56.10
CA VAL A 156 0.39 -4.60 54.73
C VAL A 156 -0.99 -4.90 54.16
N ASP A 157 -1.94 -5.39 54.97
CA ASP A 157 -3.30 -5.69 54.52
C ASP A 157 -4.07 -4.41 54.15
N VAL A 158 -3.81 -3.30 54.85
CA VAL A 158 -4.39 -1.98 54.55
C VAL A 158 -3.82 -1.44 53.25
N ILE A 159 -2.51 -1.58 53.04
CA ILE A 159 -1.82 -1.12 51.82
C ILE A 159 -2.32 -1.87 50.59
N CYS A 160 -2.50 -3.20 50.69
CA CYS A 160 -3.08 -4.01 49.62
C CYS A 160 -4.48 -3.52 49.24
N LYS A 161 -5.34 -3.17 50.20
CA LYS A 161 -6.68 -2.64 49.96
C LYS A 161 -6.68 -1.27 49.30
N ILE A 162 -5.76 -0.37 49.69
CA ILE A 162 -5.66 1.00 49.14
C ILE A 162 -5.13 0.98 47.70
N THR A 163 -4.04 0.24 47.47
CA THR A 163 -3.32 0.26 46.19
C THR A 163 -3.86 -0.76 45.18
N GLY A 164 -4.56 -1.79 45.68
CA GLY A 164 -4.99 -2.94 44.89
C GLY A 164 -3.81 -3.76 44.35
N LEU A 165 -2.64 -3.68 44.98
CA LEU A 165 -1.51 -4.57 44.74
C LEU A 165 -1.70 -5.87 45.52
N SER A 166 -1.12 -6.97 45.02
CA SER A 166 -1.12 -8.25 45.72
C SER A 166 -0.19 -8.23 46.93
N MET A 167 -0.50 -9.04 47.93
CA MET A 167 0.29 -9.19 49.17
C MET A 167 1.78 -9.46 48.87
N ASP A 168 2.08 -10.35 47.92
CA ASP A 168 3.45 -10.70 47.55
C ASP A 168 4.26 -9.48 47.08
N ILE A 169 3.68 -8.64 46.23
CA ILE A 169 4.31 -7.40 45.72
C ILE A 169 4.57 -6.44 46.88
N VAL A 170 3.60 -6.25 47.78
CA VAL A 170 3.77 -5.31 48.90
C VAL A 170 4.82 -5.82 49.90
N LEU A 171 4.89 -7.12 50.14
CA LEU A 171 5.93 -7.74 50.98
C LEU A 171 7.32 -7.66 50.34
N GLU A 172 7.42 -7.80 49.03
CA GLU A 172 8.67 -7.61 48.29
C GLU A 172 9.15 -6.15 48.39
N LEU A 173 8.25 -5.19 48.14
CA LEU A 173 8.54 -3.76 48.34
C LEU A 173 8.98 -3.43 49.76
N LYS A 174 8.41 -4.10 50.78
CA LYS A 174 8.80 -3.94 52.17
C LYS A 174 10.23 -4.44 52.42
N ARG A 175 10.57 -5.62 51.91
CA ARG A 175 11.92 -6.19 52.01
C ARG A 175 12.97 -5.31 51.33
N GLU A 176 12.65 -4.72 50.17
CA GLU A 176 13.53 -3.77 49.48
C GLU A 176 13.80 -2.49 50.27
N LEU A 177 12.88 -2.06 51.14
CA LEU A 177 13.04 -0.87 51.97
C LEU A 177 13.80 -1.14 53.28
N GLU A 178 13.89 -2.40 53.69
CA GLU A 178 14.57 -2.85 54.92
C GLU A 178 16.05 -3.24 54.68
N ASN A 179 16.46 -3.37 53.41
CA ASN A 179 17.86 -3.57 52.97
C ASN A 179 18.54 -2.25 52.61
#